data_AF-A0A813EGX7-F1
#
_entry.id   AF-A0A813EGX7-F1
#
_cell.length_a   1.000
_cell.length_b   1.000
_cell.length_c   1.000
_cell.angle_alpha   90.00
_cell.angle_beta   90.00
_cell.angle_gamma   90.00
#
_symmetry.space_group_name_H-M   'P 1'
#
loop_
_entity.id
_entity.type
_entity.pdbx_description
1 polymer ?
#
loop_
_entity_poly.entity_id
_entity_poly.type
_entity_poly.pdbx_seq_one_letter_code
_entity_poly.pdbx_strand_id
1 'polypeptide(L)'
;MELGSRFTSNAKGGWRSILNYVGGAYIYVRREYAGRLKIIASSWATANKKANELDEAAGEGGEGGEEVVEGGEAAGEANEAKEGGMGGEKSQARGASGEKASNKTVNSMNVPTTFNEMFMFNGAVMGFGNSIWMQEVLQSFDNIVLNVANSYRLQEECDTLSLCLAKYKGSINLSEFKAVMLASLRSLVPKDWNSAHEVAWTWLWENVERMLRSLMGKPALQEKALERLIMSLTEESQNYLRKELYRRFFALAPAGQDYFKQSTTRLYFIADKVVEMTIEMYRDPKKMVEDISALGLRHVGYGIPTEFFAPYVSGAVEVVRTMTTDETAEDGFRWSLSLIARILVRTINEGSTIVMKAINTNSEKQLQRAVACAPRGKRAMWMLNIAVGTQSISPFYWSIESGSMEAAKAMILDLLTIRADRDNYYYGSDSLFERHPDVVQRLCADAQALLPILLDGLIWRSRLTQGGQRRVNFYIKHLVQDADGKFNQALEWLVEAGDPKILCHPV
;
A
#
# COMPACT_ATOMS: atom_id res chain seq x y z
N MET A 1 -46.32 3.71 3.79
CA MET A 1 -46.16 4.47 5.05
C MET A 1 -46.96 5.75 4.93
N GLU A 2 -48.20 5.72 5.44
CA GLU A 2 -49.17 6.80 5.32
C GLU A 2 -49.13 7.67 6.59
N LEU A 3 -48.46 8.82 6.53
CA LEU A 3 -48.55 9.81 7.60
C LEU A 3 -49.89 10.60 7.57
N GLY A 4 -50.69 10.44 6.51
CA GLY A 4 -52.11 10.77 6.40
C GLY A 4 -52.57 12.03 7.17
N SER A 5 -53.68 11.91 7.89
CA SER A 5 -54.27 12.98 8.72
C SER A 5 -53.46 13.34 9.97
N ARG A 6 -52.36 12.62 10.27
CA ARG A 6 -51.47 12.87 11.42
C ARG A 6 -50.29 13.79 11.06
N PHE A 7 -50.05 14.05 9.78
CA PHE A 7 -49.05 15.02 9.33
C PHE A 7 -49.59 16.44 9.36
N THR A 8 -49.69 16.99 10.57
CA THR A 8 -50.19 18.34 10.81
C THR A 8 -49.25 19.41 10.24
N SER A 9 -49.73 20.65 10.10
CA SER A 9 -48.88 21.81 9.75
C SER A 9 -47.69 21.97 10.70
N ASN A 10 -47.89 21.69 12.00
CA ASN A 10 -46.83 21.68 13.00
C ASN A 10 -45.81 20.58 12.74
N ALA A 11 -46.25 19.37 12.38
CA ALA A 11 -45.35 18.28 11.99
C ALA A 11 -44.54 18.65 10.74
N LYS A 12 -45.17 19.25 9.72
CA LYS A 12 -44.48 19.77 8.53
C LYS A 12 -43.43 20.83 8.87
N GLY A 13 -43.75 21.75 9.78
CA GLY A 13 -42.82 22.76 10.30
C GLY A 13 -41.62 22.13 11.03
N GLY A 14 -41.89 21.20 11.95
CA GLY A 14 -40.85 20.46 12.68
C GLY A 14 -39.92 19.67 11.76
N TRP A 15 -40.47 18.93 10.78
CA TRP A 15 -39.67 18.21 9.78
C TRP A 15 -38.83 19.14 8.92
N ARG A 16 -39.37 20.29 8.50
CA ARG A 16 -38.60 21.29 7.74
C ARG A 16 -37.43 21.83 8.57
N SER A 17 -37.65 22.13 9.84
CA SER A 17 -36.59 22.60 10.74
C SER A 17 -35.51 21.54 10.95
N ILE A 18 -35.89 20.27 11.17
CA ILE A 18 -34.94 19.16 11.31
C ILE A 18 -34.14 18.97 10.03
N LEU A 19 -34.79 18.89 8.87
CA LEU A 19 -34.10 18.68 7.59
C LEU A 19 -33.19 19.86 7.23
N ASN A 20 -33.60 21.09 7.52
CA ASN A 20 -32.75 22.27 7.35
C ASN A 20 -31.55 22.25 8.29
N TYR A 21 -31.74 21.88 9.56
CA TYR A 21 -30.65 21.77 10.52
C TYR A 21 -29.67 20.66 10.12
N VAL A 22 -30.18 19.48 9.78
CA VAL A 22 -29.39 18.34 9.32
C VAL A 22 -28.62 18.71 8.04
N GLY A 23 -29.30 19.29 7.04
CA GLY A 23 -28.66 19.75 5.80
C GLY A 23 -27.60 20.81 6.05
N GLY A 24 -27.89 21.80 6.90
CA GLY A 24 -26.94 22.83 7.31
C GLY A 24 -25.72 22.26 8.05
N ALA A 25 -25.94 21.30 8.95
CA ALA A 25 -24.88 20.58 9.65
C ALA A 25 -24.01 19.77 8.68
N TYR A 26 -24.60 19.05 7.72
CA TYR A 26 -23.85 18.34 6.69
C TYR A 26 -22.99 19.28 5.84
N ILE A 27 -23.53 20.42 5.42
CA ILE A 27 -22.79 21.43 4.64
C ILE A 27 -21.64 21.99 5.47
N TYR A 28 -21.91 22.39 6.71
CA TYR A 28 -20.91 22.92 7.62
C TYR A 28 -19.79 21.91 7.89
N VAL A 29 -20.13 20.68 8.29
CA VAL A 29 -19.16 19.60 8.54
C VAL A 29 -18.34 19.34 7.30
N ARG A 30 -18.97 19.21 6.12
CA ARG A 30 -18.25 18.96 4.86
C ARG A 30 -17.29 20.09 4.53
N ARG A 31 -17.70 21.35 4.69
CA ARG A 31 -16.86 22.52 4.40
C ARG A 31 -15.67 22.62 5.36
N GLU A 32 -15.93 22.52 6.66
CA GLU A 32 -14.88 22.64 7.68
C GLU A 32 -13.91 21.45 7.66
N TYR A 33 -14.42 20.22 7.48
CA TYR A 33 -13.56 19.04 7.30
C TYR A 33 -12.72 19.18 6.04
N ALA A 34 -13.32 19.51 4.88
CA ALA A 34 -12.57 19.65 3.64
C ALA A 34 -11.46 20.71 3.75
N GLY A 35 -11.74 21.83 4.45
CA GLY A 35 -10.74 22.86 4.74
C GLY A 35 -9.56 22.32 5.55
N ARG A 36 -9.82 21.61 6.66
CA ARG A 36 -8.78 20.99 7.49
C ARG A 36 -7.97 19.94 6.74
N LEU A 37 -8.65 19.06 6.00
CA LEU A 37 -8.03 18.02 5.19
C LEU A 37 -7.10 18.61 4.13
N LYS A 38 -7.52 19.70 3.46
CA LYS A 38 -6.71 20.41 2.49
C LYS A 38 -5.44 20.98 3.13
N ILE A 39 -5.59 21.65 4.29
CA ILE A 39 -4.44 22.21 5.04
C ILE A 39 -3.47 21.11 5.45
N ILE A 40 -3.97 20.01 6.02
CA ILE A 40 -3.14 18.87 6.45
C ILE A 40 -2.38 18.31 5.24
N ALA A 41 -3.07 18.00 4.14
CA ALA A 41 -2.44 17.43 2.96
C ALA A 41 -1.39 18.37 2.34
N SER A 42 -1.70 19.66 2.19
CA SER A 42 -0.76 20.61 1.58
C SER A 42 0.45 20.89 2.46
N SER A 43 0.25 21.10 3.76
CA SER A 43 1.35 21.36 4.69
C SER A 43 2.20 20.11 4.94
N TRP A 44 1.61 18.92 4.93
CA TRP A 44 2.35 17.65 4.98
C TRP A 44 3.23 17.45 3.74
N ALA A 45 2.70 17.74 2.55
CA ALA A 45 3.49 17.71 1.33
C ALA A 45 4.66 18.70 1.43
N THR A 46 4.42 19.94 1.84
CA THR A 46 5.50 20.94 2.03
C THR A 46 6.55 20.48 3.04
N ALA A 47 6.13 19.89 4.15
CA ALA A 47 7.04 19.39 5.20
C ALA A 47 7.91 18.21 4.75
N ASN A 48 7.58 17.56 3.63
CA ASN A 48 8.34 16.42 3.09
C ASN A 48 8.92 16.67 1.69
N LYS A 49 8.63 17.81 1.04
CA LYS A 49 9.09 18.12 -0.33
C LYS A 49 10.61 18.13 -0.50
N LYS A 50 11.37 18.49 0.53
CA LYS A 50 12.85 18.46 0.47
C LYS A 50 13.45 17.04 0.54
N ALA A 51 12.66 16.02 0.88
CA ALA A 51 13.08 14.62 0.75
C ALA A 51 13.13 14.19 -0.72
N ASN A 52 12.12 14.58 -1.51
CA ASN A 52 11.99 14.14 -2.90
C ASN A 52 13.00 14.82 -3.85
N GLU A 53 13.41 16.06 -3.57
CA GLU A 53 14.45 16.74 -4.37
C GLU A 53 15.85 16.14 -4.18
N LEU A 54 16.08 15.33 -3.14
CA LEU A 54 17.37 14.66 -2.89
C LEU A 54 17.46 13.25 -3.51
N ASP A 55 16.33 12.63 -3.85
CA ASP A 55 16.28 11.37 -4.62
C ASP A 55 16.10 11.59 -6.14
N GLU A 56 15.60 12.76 -6.56
CA GLU A 56 15.52 13.15 -7.99
C GLU A 56 16.78 13.87 -8.50
N ALA A 57 17.76 14.18 -7.64
CA ALA A 57 19.04 14.79 -8.04
C ALA A 57 20.08 13.81 -8.61
N ALA A 58 19.68 12.58 -8.94
CA ALA A 58 20.48 11.59 -9.65
C ALA A 58 19.73 11.06 -10.91
N GLY A 59 19.30 11.97 -11.79
CA GLY A 59 18.77 11.59 -13.10
C GLY A 59 18.19 12.78 -13.85
N GLU A 60 19.00 13.33 -14.76
CA GLU A 60 18.64 14.05 -16.01
C GLU A 60 17.45 15.04 -15.95
N GLY A 61 17.66 16.35 -16.09
CA GLY A 61 18.20 16.96 -17.30
C GLY A 61 17.09 17.12 -18.35
N GLY A 62 16.53 18.34 -18.49
CA GLY A 62 15.72 18.70 -19.65
C GLY A 62 14.49 19.54 -19.34
N GLU A 63 14.68 20.86 -19.28
CA GLU A 63 13.63 21.87 -19.36
C GLU A 63 12.89 21.84 -20.71
N GLY A 64 11.65 22.33 -20.69
CA GLY A 64 10.90 22.69 -21.89
C GLY A 64 9.45 23.07 -21.59
N GLY A 65 9.25 24.20 -20.92
CA GLY A 65 7.93 24.82 -20.77
C GLY A 65 7.58 25.74 -21.95
N GLU A 66 6.29 25.99 -22.15
CA GLU A 66 5.79 27.20 -22.83
C GLU A 66 4.51 27.67 -22.11
N GLU A 67 4.64 28.77 -21.35
CA GLU A 67 3.55 29.70 -21.08
C GLU A 67 3.99 31.08 -21.58
N VAL A 68 3.08 31.73 -22.29
CA VAL A 68 3.27 32.98 -23.05
C VAL A 68 3.25 34.19 -22.13
N VAL A 69 4.13 35.15 -22.41
CA VAL A 69 4.37 36.42 -21.71
C VAL A 69 3.57 37.57 -22.33
N GLU A 70 3.03 38.46 -21.49
CA GLU A 70 2.94 39.92 -21.66
C GLU A 70 3.05 40.53 -20.24
N GLY A 71 3.77 41.59 -19.91
CA GLY A 71 4.61 42.58 -20.59
C GLY A 71 4.94 43.65 -19.53
N GLY A 72 6.05 44.40 -19.67
CA GLY A 72 6.33 45.55 -18.80
C GLY A 72 7.81 45.89 -18.61
N GLU A 73 8.22 46.99 -19.22
CA GLU A 73 9.56 47.59 -19.29
C GLU A 73 10.10 48.11 -17.93
N ALA A 74 11.43 48.12 -17.75
CA ALA A 74 12.25 49.35 -17.72
C ALA A 74 13.66 49.14 -17.10
N ALA A 75 14.67 49.40 -17.93
CA ALA A 75 15.93 50.13 -17.73
C ALA A 75 16.77 49.96 -16.43
N GLY A 76 18.10 49.78 -16.63
CA GLY A 76 19.11 50.46 -15.80
C GLY A 76 20.41 49.71 -15.50
N GLU A 77 21.39 49.84 -16.40
CA GLU A 77 22.85 50.02 -16.16
C GLU A 77 23.69 49.04 -15.29
N ALA A 78 24.59 48.35 -16.01
CA ALA A 78 26.06 48.31 -15.87
C ALA A 78 26.72 48.17 -14.47
N ASN A 79 27.52 47.10 -14.30
CA ASN A 79 28.97 47.27 -14.32
C ASN A 79 29.76 45.95 -14.52
N GLU A 80 30.81 46.08 -15.32
CA GLU A 80 31.84 45.10 -15.68
C GLU A 80 32.74 44.73 -14.49
N ALA A 81 33.03 43.43 -14.36
CA ALA A 81 34.31 42.76 -14.58
C ALA A 81 35.50 43.19 -13.71
N LYS A 82 36.11 42.20 -13.03
CA LYS A 82 37.57 42.06 -13.02
C LYS A 82 38.02 40.62 -12.74
N GLU A 83 38.73 40.11 -13.74
CA GLU A 83 39.49 38.87 -13.77
C GLU A 83 40.79 38.91 -12.93
N GLY A 84 41.39 37.72 -12.79
CA GLY A 84 42.82 37.50 -12.55
C GLY A 84 43.06 36.85 -11.18
N GLY A 85 43.35 35.55 -11.06
CA GLY A 85 44.58 34.88 -11.52
C GLY A 85 45.74 35.21 -10.56
N MET A 86 46.66 34.34 -10.13
CA MET A 86 47.02 32.96 -10.42
C MET A 86 48.18 32.63 -9.43
N GLY A 87 48.33 31.36 -9.02
CA GLY A 87 49.64 30.78 -8.71
C GLY A 87 50.11 30.71 -7.24
N GLY A 88 50.65 29.54 -6.87
CA GLY A 88 51.88 29.48 -6.07
C GLY A 88 51.92 28.53 -4.88
N GLU A 89 52.42 27.32 -5.14
CA GLU A 89 52.78 26.19 -4.27
C GLU A 89 53.53 26.41 -2.92
N LYS A 90 53.28 25.42 -2.03
CA LYS A 90 54.20 24.69 -1.11
C LYS A 90 54.83 25.38 0.11
N SER A 91 54.55 24.83 1.29
CA SER A 91 55.60 24.20 2.13
C SER A 91 55.02 23.36 3.27
N GLN A 92 55.65 22.20 3.50
CA GLN A 92 55.45 21.31 4.62
C GLN A 92 56.12 21.87 5.89
N ALA A 93 55.49 21.69 7.05
CA ALA A 93 56.20 21.55 8.31
C ALA A 93 55.47 20.54 9.21
N ARG A 94 56.26 19.63 9.77
CA ARG A 94 55.88 18.42 10.50
C ARG A 94 56.15 18.67 11.99
N GLY A 95 55.24 18.24 12.86
CA GLY A 95 55.56 17.87 14.25
C GLY A 95 54.90 18.69 15.35
N ALA A 96 53.94 18.09 16.05
CA ALA A 96 54.03 17.74 17.48
C ALA A 96 52.65 17.30 18.00
N SER A 97 52.54 16.01 18.30
CA SER A 97 51.44 15.35 18.96
C SER A 97 51.30 15.82 20.41
N GLY A 98 50.11 16.30 20.77
CA GLY A 98 49.68 16.55 22.14
C GLY A 98 48.18 16.29 22.24
N GLU A 99 47.80 15.38 23.12
CA GLU A 99 46.46 14.87 23.38
C GLU A 99 45.40 15.98 23.47
N LYS A 100 44.28 15.81 22.75
CA LYS A 100 43.02 16.51 23.02
C LYS A 100 41.88 15.51 23.07
N ALA A 101 41.30 15.41 24.27
CA ALA A 101 39.96 14.91 24.49
C ALA A 101 39.00 15.58 23.50
N SER A 102 38.27 14.77 22.73
CA SER A 102 37.32 15.20 21.72
C SER A 102 36.04 15.71 22.39
N ASN A 103 36.09 16.95 22.89
CA ASN A 103 34.90 17.76 22.99
C ASN A 103 34.47 18.10 21.56
N LYS A 104 33.57 17.30 21.00
CA LYS A 104 33.06 17.49 19.63
C LYS A 104 32.07 18.67 19.67
N THR A 105 32.64 19.84 19.43
CA THR A 105 31.96 21.10 19.15
C THR A 105 30.88 20.90 18.09
N VAL A 106 29.67 21.37 18.40
CA VAL A 106 28.53 21.47 17.49
C VAL A 106 28.91 22.49 16.40
N ASN A 107 29.51 22.02 15.31
CA ASN A 107 29.84 22.84 14.14
C ASN A 107 28.89 22.49 13.00
N SER A 108 28.27 23.53 12.43
CA SER A 108 27.39 23.54 11.24
C SER A 108 26.30 22.48 11.23
N MET A 109 25.23 22.69 12.01
CA MET A 109 24.02 21.87 11.89
C MET A 109 23.35 22.13 10.53
N ASN A 110 23.40 21.15 9.64
CA ASN A 110 22.44 21.05 8.54
C ASN A 110 21.04 21.12 9.16
N VAL A 111 20.31 22.19 8.87
CA VAL A 111 18.93 22.36 9.35
C VAL A 111 18.10 21.23 8.75
N PRO A 112 17.41 20.41 9.56
CA PRO A 112 16.54 19.34 9.07
C PRO A 112 15.56 19.83 8.02
N THR A 113 15.31 19.02 7.00
CA THR A 113 14.50 19.45 5.85
C THR A 113 13.24 18.65 5.65
N THR A 114 13.13 17.50 6.31
CA THR A 114 11.97 16.63 6.28
C THR A 114 11.27 16.61 7.64
N PHE A 115 9.99 16.22 7.66
CA PHE A 115 9.25 16.13 8.91
C PHE A 115 9.92 15.19 9.92
N ASN A 116 10.34 14.01 9.49
CA ASN A 116 10.96 13.02 10.37
C ASN A 116 12.25 13.54 11.00
N GLU A 117 13.13 14.15 10.22
CA GLU A 117 14.38 14.74 10.73
C GLU A 117 14.08 15.90 11.70
N MET A 118 13.15 16.79 11.34
CA MET A 118 12.80 17.94 12.18
C MET A 118 12.08 17.50 13.46
N PHE A 119 11.29 16.44 13.41
CA PHE A 119 10.67 15.82 14.59
C PHE A 119 11.74 15.29 15.54
N MET A 120 12.71 14.54 15.02
CA MET A 120 13.81 14.02 15.84
C MET A 120 14.67 15.14 16.43
N PHE A 121 14.95 16.19 15.65
CA PHE A 121 15.68 17.36 16.11
C PHE A 121 14.95 18.10 17.23
N ASN A 122 13.68 18.48 17.02
CA ASN A 122 12.89 19.16 18.05
C ASN A 122 12.63 18.26 19.26
N GLY A 123 12.42 16.97 19.05
CA GLY A 123 12.32 15.97 20.11
C GLY A 123 13.58 15.97 20.98
N ALA A 124 14.77 15.95 20.38
CA ALA A 124 16.04 16.03 21.10
C ALA A 124 16.18 17.35 21.88
N VAL A 125 15.84 18.49 21.27
CA VAL A 125 15.86 19.81 21.93
C VAL A 125 14.91 19.86 23.13
N MET A 126 13.76 19.21 23.06
CA MET A 126 12.75 19.16 24.13
C MET A 126 13.03 18.05 25.18
N GLY A 127 14.15 17.33 25.07
CA GLY A 127 14.54 16.27 26.02
C GLY A 127 13.97 14.87 25.72
N PHE A 128 13.36 14.68 24.54
CA PHE A 128 12.72 13.43 24.10
C PHE A 128 13.51 12.66 23.04
N GLY A 129 14.76 13.03 22.75
CA GLY A 129 15.54 12.45 21.64
C GLY A 129 15.70 10.92 21.67
N ASN A 130 15.63 10.31 22.86
CA ASN A 130 15.72 8.86 23.06
C ASN A 130 14.36 8.19 23.32
N SER A 131 13.24 8.88 23.05
CA SER A 131 11.89 8.35 23.30
C SER A 131 11.49 7.30 22.27
N ILE A 132 11.61 6.03 22.64
CA ILE A 132 11.30 4.89 21.76
C ILE A 132 9.82 4.91 21.32
N TRP A 133 8.88 5.21 22.24
CA TRP A 133 7.46 5.22 21.90
C TRP A 133 7.11 6.34 20.91
N MET A 134 7.80 7.50 20.98
CA MET A 134 7.59 8.58 20.00
C MET A 134 8.08 8.17 18.61
N GLN A 135 9.18 7.41 18.52
CA GLN A 135 9.66 6.88 17.24
C GLN A 135 8.65 5.90 16.62
N GLU A 136 7.98 5.08 17.43
CA GLU A 136 6.91 4.19 16.95
C GLU A 136 5.71 4.96 16.38
N VAL A 137 5.30 6.04 17.04
CA VAL A 137 4.27 6.94 16.50
C VAL A 137 4.77 7.60 15.22
N LEU A 138 6.01 8.10 15.20
CA LEU A 138 6.60 8.76 14.04
C LEU A 138 6.64 7.86 12.80
N GLN A 139 7.03 6.59 12.95
CA GLN A 139 7.03 5.60 11.87
C GLN A 139 5.64 5.37 11.27
N SER A 140 4.59 5.50 12.07
CA SER A 140 3.20 5.32 11.63
C SER A 140 2.56 6.63 11.15
N PHE A 141 3.22 7.77 11.39
CA PHE A 141 2.60 9.09 11.29
C PHE A 141 2.28 9.48 9.85
N ASP A 142 3.14 9.13 8.88
CA ASP A 142 2.87 9.39 7.46
C ASP A 142 1.59 8.68 7.00
N ASN A 143 1.44 7.38 7.31
CA ASN A 143 0.23 6.63 7.00
C ASN A 143 -1.01 7.22 7.68
N ILE A 144 -0.89 7.68 8.94
CA ILE A 144 -1.98 8.36 9.66
C ILE A 144 -2.41 9.64 8.93
N VAL A 145 -1.44 10.46 8.51
CA VAL A 145 -1.71 11.73 7.83
C VAL A 145 -2.31 11.51 6.44
N LEU A 146 -1.74 10.60 5.65
CA LEU A 146 -2.25 10.28 4.31
C LEU A 146 -3.67 9.69 4.33
N ASN A 147 -4.05 9.03 5.43
CA ASN A 147 -5.34 8.38 5.58
C ASN A 147 -6.32 9.12 6.50
N VAL A 148 -6.03 10.35 6.92
CA VAL A 148 -6.90 11.12 7.84
C VAL A 148 -8.33 11.31 7.33
N ALA A 149 -8.54 11.33 6.01
CA ALA A 149 -9.87 11.43 5.40
C ALA A 149 -10.66 10.10 5.39
N ASN A 150 -9.99 8.96 5.60
CA ASN A 150 -10.58 7.63 5.60
C ASN A 150 -10.63 7.10 7.04
N SER A 151 -11.80 7.25 7.69
CA SER A 151 -11.99 6.87 9.10
C SER A 151 -11.70 5.40 9.38
N TYR A 152 -12.00 4.50 8.45
CA TYR A 152 -11.74 3.07 8.62
C TYR A 152 -10.24 2.77 8.58
N ARG A 153 -9.52 3.38 7.63
CA ARG A 153 -8.08 3.23 7.51
C ARG A 153 -7.35 3.88 8.68
N LEU A 154 -7.75 5.08 9.09
CA LEU A 154 -7.21 5.75 10.27
C LEU A 154 -7.40 4.90 11.54
N GLN A 155 -8.55 4.24 11.71
CA GLN A 155 -8.78 3.32 12.82
C GLN A 155 -7.88 2.10 12.77
N GLU A 156 -7.66 1.51 11.60
CA GLU A 156 -6.71 0.40 11.43
C GLU A 156 -5.26 0.80 11.78
N GLU A 157 -4.82 1.98 11.36
CA GLU A 157 -3.49 2.51 11.72
C GLU A 157 -3.37 2.73 13.24
N CYS A 158 -4.41 3.30 13.87
CA CYS A 158 -4.41 3.51 15.32
C CYS A 158 -4.51 2.20 16.11
N ASP A 159 -5.26 1.21 15.64
CA ASP A 159 -5.37 -0.12 16.27
C ASP A 159 -4.01 -0.83 16.23
N THR A 160 -3.33 -0.79 15.08
CA THR A 160 -1.99 -1.37 14.90
C THR A 160 -0.95 -0.65 15.74
N LEU A 161 -0.96 0.69 15.72
CA LEU A 161 -0.07 1.50 16.54
C LEU A 161 -0.29 1.24 18.04
N SER A 162 -1.54 1.04 18.47
CA SER A 162 -1.84 0.70 19.88
C SER A 162 -1.21 -0.62 20.31
N LEU A 163 -1.15 -1.62 19.42
CA LEU A 163 -0.44 -2.87 19.68
C LEU A 163 1.07 -2.66 19.80
N CYS A 164 1.66 -1.86 18.90
CA CYS A 164 3.08 -1.50 18.97
C CYS A 164 3.42 -0.75 20.28
N LEU A 165 2.60 0.23 20.64
CA LEU A 165 2.78 1.03 21.86
C LEU A 165 2.61 0.21 23.13
N ALA A 166 1.75 -0.82 23.13
CA ALA A 166 1.57 -1.70 24.29
C ALA A 166 2.84 -2.48 24.68
N LYS A 167 3.79 -2.63 23.75
CA LYS A 167 5.09 -3.26 24.00
C LYS A 167 6.08 -2.34 24.72
N TYR A 168 5.83 -1.03 24.71
CA TYR A 168 6.71 -0.08 25.36
C TYR A 168 6.60 -0.17 26.89
N LYS A 169 7.76 -0.36 27.55
CA LYS A 169 7.86 -0.42 29.01
C LYS A 169 8.14 0.98 29.55
N GLY A 170 7.09 1.74 29.83
CA GLY A 170 7.20 3.08 30.41
C GLY A 170 5.89 3.86 30.35
N SER A 171 5.93 5.13 30.74
CA SER A 171 4.80 6.05 30.62
C SER A 171 4.75 6.64 29.21
N ILE A 172 3.58 6.56 28.58
CA ILE A 172 3.30 7.21 27.30
C ILE A 172 2.48 8.48 27.56
N ASN A 173 3.00 9.62 27.14
CA ASN A 173 2.31 10.90 27.22
C ASN A 173 2.08 11.49 25.83
N LEU A 174 0.92 11.20 25.27
CA LEU A 174 0.54 11.61 23.90
C LEU A 174 0.56 13.14 23.70
N SER A 175 0.43 13.93 24.78
CA SER A 175 0.53 15.40 24.71
C SER A 175 1.93 15.87 24.35
N GLU A 176 2.97 15.11 24.73
CA GLU A 176 4.36 15.44 24.39
C GLU A 176 4.62 15.25 22.90
N PHE A 177 4.07 14.19 22.30
CA PHE A 177 4.16 13.99 20.85
C PHE A 177 3.47 15.14 20.10
N LYS A 178 2.28 15.57 20.53
CA LYS A 178 1.58 16.74 19.97
C LYS A 178 2.47 17.99 19.96
N ALA A 179 3.17 18.24 21.08
CA ALA A 179 4.01 19.42 21.22
C ALA A 179 5.19 19.39 20.24
N VAL A 180 5.90 18.26 20.14
CA VAL A 180 7.02 18.08 19.20
C VAL A 180 6.52 18.16 17.75
N MET A 181 5.42 17.47 17.42
CA MET A 181 4.79 17.48 16.09
C MET A 181 4.47 18.90 15.63
N LEU A 182 3.79 19.70 16.45
CA LEU A 182 3.45 21.08 16.10
C LEU A 182 4.69 21.97 15.99
N ALA A 183 5.70 21.78 16.85
CA ALA A 183 6.97 22.50 16.73
C ALA A 183 7.66 22.21 15.40
N SER A 184 7.71 20.94 14.98
CA SER A 184 8.37 20.53 13.73
C SER A 184 7.65 21.03 12.48
N LEU A 185 6.32 21.00 12.47
CA LEU A 185 5.55 21.54 11.35
C LEU A 185 5.71 23.07 11.23
N ARG A 186 5.74 23.81 12.35
CA ARG A 186 6.03 25.26 12.35
C ARG A 186 7.39 25.56 11.72
N SER A 187 8.41 24.77 12.06
CA SER A 187 9.77 24.94 11.53
C SER A 187 9.86 24.67 10.03
N LEU A 188 9.08 23.73 9.50
CA LEU A 188 9.15 23.30 8.10
C LEU A 188 8.20 24.06 7.17
N VAL A 189 7.10 24.62 7.70
CA VAL A 189 6.09 25.33 6.91
C VAL A 189 5.93 26.80 7.37
N PRO A 190 7.01 27.55 7.68
CA PRO A 190 6.90 28.84 8.37
C PRO A 190 6.19 29.93 7.55
N LYS A 191 6.21 29.83 6.22
CA LYS A 191 5.59 30.82 5.32
C LYS A 191 4.06 30.74 5.32
N ASP A 192 3.51 29.52 5.41
CA ASP A 192 2.06 29.30 5.34
C ASP A 192 1.42 29.10 6.72
N TRP A 193 2.24 28.81 7.74
CA TRP A 193 1.74 28.46 9.07
C TRP A 193 0.95 29.60 9.71
N ASN A 194 -0.30 29.33 10.06
CA ASN A 194 -1.22 30.27 10.67
C ASN A 194 -2.17 29.57 11.66
N SER A 195 -3.10 30.31 12.25
CA SER A 195 -4.06 29.75 13.22
C SER A 195 -4.92 28.61 12.67
N ALA A 196 -5.22 28.60 11.36
CA ALA A 196 -5.97 27.51 10.74
C ALA A 196 -5.13 26.21 10.66
N HIS A 197 -3.81 26.32 10.50
CA HIS A 197 -2.90 25.17 10.56
C HIS A 197 -2.85 24.58 11.97
N GLU A 198 -2.74 25.42 13.00
CA GLU A 198 -2.79 24.99 14.40
C GLU A 198 -4.07 24.20 14.70
N VAL A 199 -5.22 24.73 14.28
CA VAL A 199 -6.52 24.09 14.48
C VAL A 199 -6.62 22.77 13.71
N ALA A 200 -6.16 22.73 12.46
CA ALA A 200 -6.24 21.52 11.63
C ALA A 200 -5.36 20.39 12.17
N TRP A 201 -4.10 20.67 12.50
CA TRP A 201 -3.16 19.67 13.03
C TRP A 201 -3.49 19.25 14.46
N THR A 202 -3.94 20.19 15.29
CA THR A 202 -4.48 19.86 16.62
C THR A 202 -5.69 18.94 16.52
N TRP A 203 -6.62 19.25 15.60
CA TRP A 203 -7.78 18.40 15.35
C TRP A 203 -7.38 16.99 14.90
N LEU A 204 -6.44 16.84 13.96
CA LEU A 204 -5.94 15.53 13.55
C LEU A 204 -5.41 14.75 14.75
N TRP A 205 -4.51 15.36 15.53
CA TRP A 205 -3.87 14.67 16.64
C TRP A 205 -4.86 14.31 17.75
N GLU A 206 -5.80 15.19 18.10
CA GLU A 206 -6.82 14.90 19.11
C GLU A 206 -7.70 13.71 18.73
N ASN A 207 -7.97 13.50 17.44
CA ASN A 207 -8.66 12.30 16.97
C ASN A 207 -7.83 11.05 17.17
N VAL A 208 -6.56 11.07 16.74
CA VAL A 208 -5.60 9.96 16.92
C VAL A 208 -5.44 9.63 18.40
N GLU A 209 -5.18 10.64 19.23
CA GLU A 209 -4.99 10.52 20.67
C GLU A 209 -6.21 9.89 21.34
N ARG A 210 -7.43 10.32 21.00
CA ARG A 210 -8.67 9.71 21.52
C ARG A 210 -8.76 8.23 21.18
N MET A 211 -8.40 7.83 19.96
CA MET A 211 -8.44 6.44 19.51
C MET A 211 -7.39 5.61 20.26
N LEU A 212 -6.14 6.09 20.35
CA LEU A 212 -5.08 5.43 21.11
C LEU A 212 -5.44 5.27 22.59
N ARG A 213 -5.92 6.34 23.24
CA ARG A 213 -6.34 6.31 24.66
C ARG A 213 -7.43 5.29 24.93
N SER A 214 -8.33 5.06 23.98
CA SER A 214 -9.39 4.06 24.12
C SER A 214 -8.88 2.61 24.18
N LEU A 215 -7.64 2.38 23.72
CA LEU A 215 -6.98 1.07 23.66
C LEU A 215 -5.79 0.95 24.63
N MET A 216 -5.25 2.04 25.17
CA MET A 216 -4.11 1.98 26.10
C MET A 216 -4.34 0.99 27.25
N GLY A 217 -3.37 0.09 27.44
CA GLY A 217 -3.38 -0.94 28.48
C GLY A 217 -4.21 -2.19 28.16
N LYS A 218 -5.16 -2.15 27.22
CA LYS A 218 -5.99 -3.31 26.87
C LYS A 218 -5.21 -4.43 26.17
N PRO A 219 -4.35 -4.17 25.16
CA PRO A 219 -3.67 -5.23 24.43
C PRO A 219 -2.87 -6.18 25.31
N ALA A 220 -2.14 -5.66 26.30
CA ALA A 220 -1.31 -6.49 27.18
C ALA A 220 -2.14 -7.42 28.09
N LEU A 221 -3.37 -7.00 28.47
CA LEU A 221 -4.29 -7.84 29.24
C LEU A 221 -4.96 -8.88 28.34
N GLN A 222 -5.38 -8.46 27.15
CA GLN A 222 -6.00 -9.32 26.14
C GLN A 222 -5.05 -10.41 25.64
N GLU A 223 -3.81 -10.07 25.32
CA GLU A 223 -2.78 -11.02 24.90
C GLU A 223 -2.58 -12.13 25.93
N LYS A 224 -2.39 -11.77 27.20
CA LYS A 224 -2.22 -12.75 28.29
C LYS A 224 -3.46 -13.60 28.52
N ALA A 225 -4.65 -13.01 28.46
CA ALA A 225 -5.90 -13.75 28.64
C ALA A 225 -6.11 -14.75 27.49
N LEU A 226 -5.87 -14.30 26.25
CA LEU A 226 -5.99 -15.11 25.05
C LEU A 226 -4.94 -16.23 24.99
N GLU A 227 -3.69 -15.95 25.36
CA GLU A 227 -2.63 -16.96 25.45
C GLU A 227 -2.99 -18.07 26.45
N ARG A 228 -3.47 -17.70 27.65
CA ARG A 228 -3.94 -18.68 28.63
C ARG A 228 -5.09 -19.52 28.09
N LEU A 229 -6.05 -18.91 27.41
CA LEU A 229 -7.16 -19.62 26.78
C LEU A 229 -6.64 -20.65 25.78
N ILE A 230 -5.83 -20.23 24.81
CA ILE A 230 -5.30 -21.09 23.75
C ILE A 230 -4.48 -22.25 24.34
N MET A 231 -3.61 -21.97 25.32
CA MET A 231 -2.80 -23.01 25.98
C MET A 231 -3.63 -24.00 26.80
N SER A 232 -4.83 -23.62 27.25
CA SER A 232 -5.72 -24.49 28.02
C SER A 232 -6.57 -25.43 27.13
N LEU A 233 -6.60 -25.21 25.82
CA LEU A 233 -7.43 -26.01 24.91
C LEU A 233 -6.86 -27.42 24.74
N THR A 234 -7.64 -28.40 25.19
CA THR A 234 -7.39 -29.82 24.91
C THR A 234 -7.59 -30.14 23.42
N GLU A 235 -7.07 -31.29 22.96
CA GLU A 235 -7.28 -31.74 21.58
C GLU A 235 -8.78 -31.89 21.23
N GLU A 236 -9.60 -32.35 22.18
CA GLU A 236 -11.06 -32.43 22.02
C GLU A 236 -11.68 -31.03 21.84
N SER A 237 -11.29 -30.06 22.67
CA SER A 237 -11.76 -28.68 22.58
C SER A 237 -11.32 -28.00 21.27
N GLN A 238 -10.09 -28.27 20.80
CA GLN A 238 -9.61 -27.77 19.51
C GLN A 238 -10.42 -28.38 18.35
N ASN A 239 -10.71 -29.69 18.39
CA ASN A 239 -11.55 -30.34 17.39
C ASN A 239 -12.98 -29.81 17.39
N TYR A 240 -13.54 -29.52 18.56
CA TYR A 240 -14.82 -28.84 18.68
C TYR A 240 -14.79 -27.45 18.02
N LEU A 241 -13.80 -26.62 18.34
CA LEU A 241 -13.62 -25.28 17.75
C LEU A 241 -13.55 -25.34 16.21
N ARG A 242 -12.69 -26.21 15.67
CA ARG A 242 -12.50 -26.38 14.22
C ARG A 242 -13.81 -26.71 13.51
N LYS A 243 -14.58 -27.65 14.05
CA LYS A 243 -15.85 -28.10 13.45
C LYS A 243 -16.93 -27.03 13.59
N GLU A 244 -17.09 -26.48 14.79
CA GLU A 244 -18.17 -25.58 15.13
C GLU A 244 -18.01 -24.22 14.46
N LEU A 245 -16.78 -23.74 14.26
CA LEU A 245 -16.49 -22.48 13.57
C LEU A 245 -17.11 -22.46 12.17
N TYR A 246 -16.79 -23.45 11.33
CA TYR A 246 -17.36 -23.50 9.97
C TYR A 246 -18.86 -23.78 9.98
N ARG A 247 -19.34 -24.62 10.90
CA ARG A 247 -20.78 -24.87 11.05
C ARG A 247 -21.55 -23.57 11.33
N ARG A 248 -21.03 -22.72 12.23
CA ARG A 248 -21.62 -21.42 12.56
C ARG A 248 -21.51 -20.43 11.41
N PHE A 249 -20.33 -20.34 10.81
CA PHE A 249 -20.13 -19.48 9.64
C PHE A 249 -21.10 -19.82 8.50
N PHE A 250 -21.24 -21.10 8.14
CA PHE A 250 -22.16 -21.53 7.09
C PHE A 250 -23.64 -21.39 7.46
N ALA A 251 -23.97 -21.35 8.75
CA ALA A 251 -25.33 -21.00 9.18
C ALA A 251 -25.61 -19.50 9.01
N LEU A 252 -24.62 -18.64 9.27
CA LEU A 252 -24.73 -17.18 9.13
C LEU A 252 -24.62 -16.72 7.67
N ALA A 253 -23.82 -17.39 6.85
CA ALA A 253 -23.59 -17.10 5.44
C ALA A 253 -23.58 -18.40 4.61
N PRO A 254 -24.75 -18.98 4.27
CA PRO A 254 -24.82 -20.23 3.52
C PRO A 254 -24.12 -20.19 2.16
N ALA A 255 -24.19 -19.06 1.46
CA ALA A 255 -23.49 -18.85 0.17
C ALA A 255 -21.95 -18.93 0.30
N GLY A 256 -21.41 -18.79 1.52
CA GLY A 256 -19.99 -18.99 1.77
C GLY A 256 -19.52 -20.40 1.43
N GLN A 257 -20.38 -21.43 1.52
CA GLN A 257 -20.03 -22.82 1.25
C GLN A 257 -19.42 -23.04 -0.14
N ASP A 258 -19.90 -22.30 -1.15
CA ASP A 258 -19.45 -22.44 -2.54
C ASP A 258 -17.96 -22.11 -2.75
N TYR A 259 -17.36 -21.38 -1.80
CA TYR A 259 -15.97 -20.96 -1.82
C TYR A 259 -15.02 -21.93 -1.10
N PHE A 260 -15.56 -22.91 -0.36
CA PHE A 260 -14.76 -23.89 0.39
C PHE A 260 -14.78 -25.25 -0.33
N LYS A 261 -13.88 -25.40 -1.30
CA LYS A 261 -13.69 -26.63 -2.09
C LYS A 261 -12.64 -27.59 -1.50
N GLN A 262 -12.03 -27.21 -0.39
CA GLN A 262 -10.95 -27.94 0.24
C GLN A 262 -11.47 -29.06 1.16
N SER A 263 -10.63 -30.05 1.43
CA SER A 263 -10.96 -31.13 2.37
C SER A 263 -11.18 -30.60 3.79
N THR A 264 -12.00 -31.29 4.58
CA THR A 264 -12.24 -30.96 6.00
C THR A 264 -10.93 -30.83 6.79
N THR A 265 -9.95 -31.71 6.54
CA THR A 265 -8.62 -31.63 7.15
C THR A 265 -7.92 -30.29 6.85
N ARG A 266 -8.04 -29.80 5.61
CA ARG A 266 -7.47 -28.50 5.23
C ARG A 266 -8.22 -27.35 5.90
N LEU A 267 -9.55 -27.44 6.04
CA LEU A 267 -10.34 -26.44 6.76
C LEU A 267 -9.93 -26.36 8.23
N TYR A 268 -9.68 -27.50 8.87
CA TYR A 268 -9.23 -27.55 10.26
C TYR A 268 -7.85 -26.91 10.44
N PHE A 269 -6.91 -27.21 9.54
CA PHE A 269 -5.63 -26.53 9.51
C PHE A 269 -5.78 -25.00 9.36
N ILE A 270 -6.69 -24.55 8.50
CA ILE A 270 -6.96 -23.10 8.32
C ILE A 270 -7.56 -22.50 9.60
N ALA A 271 -8.47 -23.20 10.28
CA ALA A 271 -9.03 -22.74 11.55
C ALA A 271 -7.95 -22.57 12.63
N ASP A 272 -7.01 -23.52 12.72
CA ASP A 272 -5.86 -23.41 13.63
C ASP A 272 -5.01 -22.19 13.29
N LYS A 273 -4.73 -21.97 12.00
CA LYS A 273 -3.98 -20.78 11.55
C LYS A 273 -4.71 -19.48 11.86
N VAL A 274 -6.04 -19.44 11.74
CA VAL A 274 -6.82 -18.26 12.12
C VAL A 274 -6.68 -17.96 13.61
N VAL A 275 -6.77 -18.98 14.48
CA VAL A 275 -6.58 -18.81 15.93
C VAL A 275 -5.15 -18.36 16.24
N GLU A 276 -4.13 -18.97 15.62
CA GLU A 276 -2.73 -18.56 15.75
C GLU A 276 -2.53 -17.09 15.35
N MET A 277 -3.11 -16.65 14.23
CA MET A 277 -3.04 -15.26 13.80
C MET A 277 -3.65 -14.29 14.83
N THR A 278 -4.68 -14.70 15.58
CA THR A 278 -5.29 -13.82 16.61
C THR A 278 -4.35 -13.50 17.76
N ILE A 279 -3.43 -14.40 18.13
CA ILE A 279 -2.42 -14.16 19.16
C ILE A 279 -1.17 -13.52 18.56
N GLU A 280 -0.75 -13.93 17.37
CA GLU A 280 0.40 -13.33 16.68
C GLU A 280 0.18 -11.85 16.35
N MET A 281 -1.06 -11.42 16.15
CA MET A 281 -1.40 -9.99 16.00
C MET A 281 -0.95 -9.15 17.21
N TYR A 282 -1.01 -9.69 18.42
CA TYR A 282 -0.50 -8.99 19.61
C TYR A 282 1.04 -9.06 19.68
N ARG A 283 1.61 -10.22 19.35
CA ARG A 283 3.05 -10.49 19.47
C ARG A 283 3.90 -9.77 18.44
N ASP A 284 3.45 -9.65 17.19
CA ASP A 284 4.18 -8.98 16.11
C ASP A 284 3.23 -8.28 15.11
N PRO A 285 2.60 -7.16 15.52
CA PRO A 285 1.57 -6.49 14.73
C PRO A 285 2.06 -6.00 13.36
N LYS A 286 3.29 -5.50 13.25
CA LYS A 286 3.83 -4.97 11.98
C LYS A 286 3.95 -6.09 10.94
N LYS A 287 4.60 -7.20 11.33
CA LYS A 287 4.72 -8.38 10.47
C LYS A 287 3.34 -8.96 10.14
N MET A 288 2.44 -9.04 11.11
CA MET A 288 1.08 -9.55 10.86
C MET A 288 0.31 -8.70 9.86
N VAL A 289 0.42 -7.37 9.88
CA VAL A 289 -0.20 -6.51 8.86
C VAL A 289 0.32 -6.83 7.46
N GLU A 290 1.62 -7.09 7.31
CA GLU A 290 2.23 -7.49 6.03
C GLU A 290 1.72 -8.87 5.58
N ASP A 291 1.80 -9.87 6.45
CA ASP A 291 1.36 -11.25 6.17
C ASP A 291 -0.14 -11.31 5.82
N ILE A 292 -0.96 -10.56 6.54
CA ILE A 292 -2.41 -10.46 6.29
C ILE A 292 -2.68 -9.72 4.99
N SER A 293 -1.93 -8.66 4.67
CA SER A 293 -2.06 -7.97 3.39
C SER A 293 -1.66 -8.89 2.22
N ALA A 294 -0.60 -9.68 2.36
CA ALA A 294 -0.24 -10.68 1.36
C ALA A 294 -1.34 -11.74 1.19
N LEU A 295 -1.93 -12.19 2.30
CA LEU A 295 -3.08 -13.10 2.28
C LEU A 295 -4.32 -12.46 1.64
N GLY A 296 -4.57 -11.18 1.87
CA GLY A 296 -5.66 -10.41 1.26
C GLY A 296 -5.54 -10.34 -0.26
N LEU A 297 -4.34 -10.13 -0.80
CA LEU A 297 -4.10 -10.16 -2.26
C LEU A 297 -4.39 -11.55 -2.86
N ARG A 298 -4.13 -12.64 -2.13
CA ARG A 298 -4.59 -13.97 -2.57
C ARG A 298 -6.11 -14.11 -2.57
N HIS A 299 -6.80 -13.53 -1.59
CA HIS A 299 -8.26 -13.53 -1.54
C HIS A 299 -8.91 -12.72 -2.68
N VAL A 300 -8.25 -11.66 -3.16
CA VAL A 300 -8.65 -10.98 -4.41
C VAL A 300 -8.69 -11.96 -5.56
N GLY A 301 -7.62 -12.74 -5.70
CA GLY A 301 -7.48 -13.69 -6.79
C GLY A 301 -8.37 -14.92 -6.67
N TYR A 302 -8.83 -15.26 -5.46
CA TYR A 302 -9.89 -16.25 -5.25
C TYR A 302 -11.29 -15.67 -5.49
N GLY A 303 -11.41 -14.36 -5.66
CA GLY A 303 -12.69 -13.68 -5.84
C GLY A 303 -13.61 -13.76 -4.63
N ILE A 304 -13.06 -13.74 -3.40
CA ILE A 304 -13.85 -13.85 -2.18
C ILE A 304 -14.64 -12.56 -1.93
N PRO A 305 -15.97 -12.62 -1.79
CA PRO A 305 -16.79 -11.48 -1.43
C PRO A 305 -16.49 -10.99 0.01
N THR A 306 -16.38 -9.67 0.19
CA THR A 306 -15.98 -9.08 1.48
C THR A 306 -17.08 -9.15 2.54
N GLU A 307 -18.34 -9.36 2.13
CA GLU A 307 -19.48 -9.57 3.02
C GLU A 307 -19.39 -10.84 3.86
N PHE A 308 -18.56 -11.82 3.50
CA PHE A 308 -18.41 -13.06 4.26
C PHE A 308 -17.51 -12.93 5.49
N PHE A 309 -16.68 -11.89 5.56
CA PHE A 309 -15.75 -11.73 6.68
C PHE A 309 -16.47 -11.44 8.00
N ALA A 310 -17.48 -10.55 8.01
CA ALA A 310 -18.21 -10.23 9.23
C ALA A 310 -19.00 -11.43 9.82
N PRO A 311 -19.73 -12.23 9.01
CA PRO A 311 -20.30 -13.51 9.45
C PRO A 311 -19.25 -14.49 9.96
N TYR A 312 -18.08 -14.58 9.31
CA TYR A 312 -17.00 -15.46 9.74
C TYR A 312 -16.47 -15.07 11.14
N VAL A 313 -16.17 -13.79 11.35
CA VAL A 313 -15.76 -13.28 12.67
C VAL A 313 -16.84 -13.54 13.71
N SER A 314 -18.10 -13.25 13.40
CA SER A 314 -19.22 -13.43 14.33
C SER A 314 -19.37 -14.90 14.73
N GLY A 315 -19.34 -15.81 13.76
CA GLY A 315 -19.41 -17.24 14.00
C GLY A 315 -18.24 -17.74 14.85
N ALA A 316 -17.00 -17.36 14.53
CA ALA A 316 -15.82 -17.76 15.29
C ALA A 316 -15.89 -17.27 16.76
N VAL A 317 -16.32 -16.03 16.98
CA VAL A 317 -16.44 -15.47 18.32
C VAL A 317 -17.57 -16.11 19.13
N GLU A 318 -18.70 -16.44 18.49
CA GLU A 318 -19.76 -17.22 19.14
C GLU A 318 -19.24 -18.57 19.64
N VAL A 319 -18.39 -19.25 18.87
CA VAL A 319 -17.78 -20.52 19.32
C VAL A 319 -16.86 -20.29 20.50
N VAL A 320 -15.95 -19.32 20.42
CA VAL A 320 -15.01 -19.02 21.53
C VAL A 320 -15.74 -18.67 22.82
N ARG A 321 -16.84 -17.92 22.75
CA ARG A 321 -17.69 -17.63 23.91
C ARG A 321 -18.23 -18.89 24.60
N THR A 322 -18.49 -19.96 23.85
CA THR A 322 -18.92 -21.23 24.47
C THR A 322 -17.79 -22.00 25.15
N MET A 323 -16.54 -21.60 24.91
CA MET A 323 -15.34 -22.30 25.38
C MET A 323 -14.65 -21.60 26.56
N THR A 324 -15.01 -20.36 26.87
CA THR A 324 -14.42 -19.60 27.97
C THR A 324 -15.45 -18.76 28.71
N THR A 325 -15.23 -18.55 30.01
CA THR A 325 -15.95 -17.55 30.80
C THR A 325 -15.08 -16.31 31.07
N ASP A 326 -13.84 -16.29 30.59
CA ASP A 326 -12.95 -15.12 30.68
C ASP A 326 -13.35 -14.10 29.61
N GLU A 327 -14.13 -13.09 30.01
CA GLU A 327 -14.58 -12.00 29.13
C GLU A 327 -13.40 -11.26 28.47
N THR A 328 -12.24 -11.16 29.14
CA THR A 328 -11.05 -10.52 28.58
C THR A 328 -10.45 -11.34 27.44
N ALA A 329 -10.49 -12.68 27.56
CA ALA A 329 -10.04 -13.57 26.49
C ALA A 329 -11.01 -13.56 25.30
N GLU A 330 -12.33 -13.56 25.54
CA GLU A 330 -13.33 -13.41 24.48
C GLU A 330 -13.16 -12.07 23.74
N ASP A 331 -13.06 -10.96 24.48
CA ASP A 331 -12.89 -9.62 23.90
C ASP A 331 -11.56 -9.50 23.17
N GLY A 332 -10.49 -10.08 23.73
CA GLY A 332 -9.18 -10.14 23.08
C GLY A 332 -9.22 -10.89 21.74
N PHE A 333 -9.88 -12.04 21.70
CA PHE A 333 -10.07 -12.82 20.48
C PHE A 333 -10.93 -12.07 19.45
N ARG A 334 -12.07 -11.52 19.89
CA ARG A 334 -12.97 -10.74 19.03
C ARG A 334 -12.25 -9.56 18.42
N TRP A 335 -11.52 -8.79 19.22
CA TRP A 335 -10.87 -7.57 18.78
C TRP A 335 -9.79 -7.86 17.75
N SER A 336 -8.88 -8.82 18.02
CA SER A 336 -7.80 -9.13 17.08
C SER A 336 -8.32 -9.80 15.81
N LEU A 337 -9.29 -10.71 15.89
CA LEU A 337 -9.91 -11.30 14.71
C LEU A 337 -10.66 -10.24 13.86
N SER A 338 -11.30 -9.27 14.50
CA SER A 338 -11.95 -8.15 13.80
C SER A 338 -10.93 -7.24 13.10
N LEU A 339 -9.77 -6.99 13.71
CA LEU A 339 -8.68 -6.23 13.09
C LEU A 339 -8.12 -6.99 11.88
N ILE A 340 -7.84 -8.29 12.02
CA ILE A 340 -7.39 -9.16 10.92
C ILE A 340 -8.38 -9.11 9.75
N ALA A 341 -9.67 -9.27 10.04
CA ALA A 341 -10.72 -9.22 9.02
C ALA A 341 -10.78 -7.85 8.32
N ARG A 342 -10.59 -6.74 9.06
CA ARG A 342 -10.59 -5.39 8.49
C ARG A 342 -9.41 -5.17 7.54
N ILE A 343 -8.22 -5.60 7.93
CA ILE A 343 -7.01 -5.55 7.08
C ILE A 343 -7.24 -6.38 5.80
N LEU A 344 -7.79 -7.60 5.92
CA LEU A 344 -8.12 -8.44 4.76
C LEU A 344 -9.13 -7.76 3.83
N VAL A 345 -10.25 -7.26 4.37
CA VAL A 345 -11.31 -6.61 3.59
C VAL A 345 -10.77 -5.36 2.88
N ARG A 346 -9.97 -4.54 3.57
CA ARG A 346 -9.31 -3.39 2.95
C ARG A 346 -8.45 -3.82 1.77
N THR A 347 -7.56 -4.78 1.99
CA THR A 347 -6.67 -5.26 0.92
C THR A 347 -7.45 -5.87 -0.24
N ILE A 348 -8.54 -6.58 0.03
CA ILE A 348 -9.40 -7.12 -1.01
C ILE A 348 -10.05 -6.00 -1.82
N ASN A 349 -10.59 -4.97 -1.15
CA ASN A 349 -11.22 -3.84 -1.83
C ASN A 349 -10.21 -3.06 -2.70
N GLU A 350 -9.01 -2.82 -2.19
CA GLU A 350 -7.94 -2.10 -2.91
C GLU A 350 -7.37 -2.95 -4.06
N GLY A 351 -7.22 -4.26 -3.86
CA GLY A 351 -6.65 -5.17 -4.86
C GLY A 351 -7.67 -5.68 -5.91
N SER A 352 -8.98 -5.60 -5.65
CA SER A 352 -10.05 -6.06 -6.56
C SER A 352 -10.29 -5.14 -7.76
N THR A 353 -9.24 -4.92 -8.54
CA THR A 353 -9.27 -4.14 -9.76
C THR A 353 -10.16 -4.80 -10.82
N ILE A 354 -10.54 -4.02 -11.84
CA ILE A 354 -11.32 -4.56 -12.97
C ILE A 354 -10.55 -5.61 -13.78
N VAL A 355 -9.21 -5.60 -13.73
CA VAL A 355 -8.36 -6.65 -14.32
C VAL A 355 -8.49 -7.95 -13.52
N MET A 356 -8.38 -7.91 -12.19
CA MET A 356 -8.55 -9.10 -11.35
C MET A 356 -9.96 -9.71 -11.48
N LYS A 357 -11.00 -8.88 -11.55
CA LYS A 357 -12.37 -9.36 -11.78
C LYS A 357 -12.51 -10.10 -13.12
N ALA A 358 -11.85 -9.62 -14.17
CA ALA A 358 -11.84 -10.28 -15.46
C ALA A 358 -11.06 -11.62 -15.43
N ILE A 359 -9.97 -11.68 -14.66
CA ILE A 359 -9.20 -12.91 -14.44
C ILE A 359 -10.06 -13.94 -13.68
N ASN A 360 -10.74 -13.55 -12.61
CA ASN A 360 -11.58 -14.44 -11.81
C ASN A 360 -12.75 -15.07 -12.60
N THR A 361 -13.16 -14.43 -13.71
CA THR A 361 -14.17 -14.97 -14.65
C THR A 361 -13.56 -15.60 -15.90
N ASN A 362 -12.23 -15.69 -15.97
CA ASN A 362 -11.42 -16.18 -17.09
C ASN A 362 -11.95 -15.71 -18.47
N SER A 363 -12.23 -14.41 -18.59
CA SER A 363 -12.89 -13.84 -19.77
C SER A 363 -12.00 -12.86 -20.53
N GLU A 364 -11.50 -13.28 -21.70
CA GLU A 364 -10.73 -12.43 -22.61
C GLU A 364 -11.45 -11.11 -22.91
N LYS A 365 -12.75 -11.16 -23.22
CA LYS A 365 -13.54 -9.97 -23.57
C LYS A 365 -13.65 -8.99 -22.40
N GLN A 366 -13.83 -9.47 -21.17
CA GLN A 366 -13.88 -8.60 -20.00
C GLN A 366 -12.50 -8.01 -19.71
N LEU A 367 -11.44 -8.80 -19.89
CA LEU A 367 -10.08 -8.35 -19.67
C LEU A 367 -9.69 -7.25 -20.67
N GLN A 368 -9.97 -7.43 -21.96
CA GLN A 368 -9.71 -6.41 -22.99
C GLN A 368 -10.43 -5.10 -22.66
N ARG A 369 -11.68 -5.16 -22.17
CA ARG A 369 -12.43 -3.99 -21.70
C ARG A 369 -11.80 -3.36 -20.46
N ALA A 370 -11.39 -4.18 -19.50
CA ALA A 370 -10.74 -3.71 -18.27
C ALA A 370 -9.45 -2.94 -18.58
N VAL A 371 -8.57 -3.52 -19.40
CA VAL A 371 -7.29 -2.89 -19.77
C VAL A 371 -7.51 -1.68 -20.68
N ALA A 372 -8.60 -1.63 -21.47
CA ALA A 372 -8.99 -0.45 -22.24
C ALA A 372 -9.30 0.80 -21.38
N CYS A 373 -9.64 0.63 -20.11
CA CYS A 373 -9.84 1.74 -19.18
C CYS A 373 -8.53 2.26 -18.57
N ALA A 374 -7.40 1.57 -18.76
CA ALA A 374 -6.14 2.00 -18.19
C ALA A 374 -5.67 3.33 -18.81
N PRO A 375 -5.10 4.26 -18.02
CA PRO A 375 -4.44 5.44 -18.56
C PRO A 375 -3.36 5.07 -19.60
N ARG A 376 -3.06 6.02 -20.49
CA ARG A 376 -2.01 5.83 -21.50
C ARG A 376 -0.68 5.47 -20.83
N GLY A 377 0.06 4.53 -21.42
CA GLY A 377 1.31 4.03 -20.86
C GLY A 377 1.20 3.22 -19.56
N LYS A 378 0.01 3.03 -18.98
CA LYS A 378 -0.17 2.31 -17.69
C LYS A 378 -0.80 0.92 -17.83
N ARG A 379 -1.12 0.47 -19.05
CA ARG A 379 -1.69 -0.87 -19.32
C ARG A 379 -0.82 -2.00 -18.77
N ALA A 380 0.49 -1.93 -19.00
CA ALA A 380 1.43 -2.95 -18.52
C ALA A 380 1.42 -3.03 -16.99
N MET A 381 1.45 -1.87 -16.30
CA MET A 381 1.37 -1.82 -14.85
C MET A 381 0.10 -2.49 -14.32
N TRP A 382 -1.07 -2.21 -14.91
CA TRP A 382 -2.33 -2.84 -14.49
C TRP A 382 -2.36 -4.37 -14.65
N MET A 383 -1.59 -4.91 -15.60
CA MET A 383 -1.51 -6.34 -15.88
C MET A 383 -0.39 -7.06 -15.10
N LEU A 384 0.63 -6.33 -14.65
CA LEU A 384 1.84 -6.91 -14.06
C LEU A 384 2.03 -6.59 -12.58
N ASN A 385 1.36 -5.56 -12.07
CA ASN A 385 1.52 -5.11 -10.70
C ASN A 385 0.23 -4.52 -10.12
N ILE A 386 -0.31 -5.21 -9.12
CA ILE A 386 -1.28 -4.64 -8.18
C ILE A 386 -0.59 -4.61 -6.82
N ALA A 387 -0.44 -3.41 -6.27
CA ALA A 387 0.19 -3.19 -4.97
C ALA A 387 -0.84 -2.70 -3.96
N VAL A 388 -0.75 -3.23 -2.74
CA VAL A 388 -1.48 -2.79 -1.57
C VAL A 388 -0.51 -2.69 -0.40
N GLY A 389 -0.20 -1.46 0.02
CA GLY A 389 0.86 -1.20 0.99
C GLY A 389 2.22 -1.68 0.46
N THR A 390 2.94 -2.45 1.26
CA THR A 390 4.24 -3.05 0.90
C THR A 390 4.11 -4.35 0.10
N GLN A 391 2.88 -4.86 -0.07
CA GLN A 391 2.63 -6.13 -0.75
C GLN A 391 2.23 -5.89 -2.20
N SER A 392 2.65 -6.79 -3.08
CA SER A 392 2.26 -6.74 -4.50
C SER A 392 1.97 -8.13 -5.07
N ILE A 393 1.08 -8.18 -6.05
CA ILE A 393 0.76 -9.38 -6.81
C ILE A 393 0.83 -9.06 -8.31
N SER A 394 1.23 -10.04 -9.11
CA SER A 394 1.16 -9.95 -10.57
C SER A 394 -0.13 -10.58 -11.07
N PRO A 395 -1.06 -9.79 -11.64
CA PRO A 395 -2.26 -10.34 -12.26
C PRO A 395 -1.94 -11.37 -13.35
N PHE A 396 -0.85 -11.18 -14.09
CA PHE A 396 -0.42 -12.09 -15.13
C PHE A 396 0.00 -13.46 -14.56
N TYR A 397 0.89 -13.48 -13.56
CA TYR A 397 1.29 -14.74 -12.92
C TYR A 397 0.12 -15.39 -12.19
N TRP A 398 -0.74 -14.60 -11.54
CA TRP A 398 -1.95 -15.12 -10.93
C TRP A 398 -2.88 -15.79 -11.95
N SER A 399 -3.02 -15.23 -13.15
CA SER A 399 -3.85 -15.82 -14.20
C SER A 399 -3.31 -17.18 -14.66
N ILE A 400 -1.99 -17.37 -14.66
CA ILE A 400 -1.33 -18.66 -14.94
C ILE A 400 -1.59 -19.63 -13.77
N GLU A 401 -1.26 -19.23 -12.55
CA GLU A 401 -1.40 -20.04 -11.33
C GLU A 401 -2.82 -20.52 -11.06
N SER A 402 -3.81 -19.67 -11.36
CA SER A 402 -5.23 -19.98 -11.18
C SER A 402 -5.82 -20.81 -12.33
N GLY A 403 -5.07 -21.06 -13.40
CA GLY A 403 -5.59 -21.75 -14.59
C GLY A 403 -6.45 -20.88 -15.50
N SER A 404 -6.45 -19.56 -15.31
CA SER A 404 -7.21 -18.58 -16.10
C SER A 404 -6.54 -18.29 -17.44
N MET A 405 -6.38 -19.32 -18.27
CA MET A 405 -5.55 -19.31 -19.48
C MET A 405 -6.03 -18.33 -20.56
N GLU A 406 -7.34 -18.09 -20.67
CA GLU A 406 -7.88 -17.14 -21.64
C GLU A 406 -7.54 -15.70 -21.26
N ALA A 407 -7.58 -15.39 -19.96
CA ALA A 407 -7.10 -14.11 -19.45
C ALA A 407 -5.58 -13.99 -19.66
N ALA A 408 -4.79 -15.00 -19.26
CA ALA A 408 -3.33 -14.99 -19.42
C ALA A 408 -2.90 -14.75 -20.88
N LYS A 409 -3.52 -15.47 -21.83
CA LYS A 409 -3.32 -15.28 -23.27
C LYS A 409 -3.61 -13.86 -23.71
N ALA A 410 -4.76 -13.31 -23.33
CA ALA A 410 -5.14 -11.96 -23.69
C ALA A 410 -4.21 -10.90 -23.10
N MET A 411 -3.64 -11.14 -21.91
CA MET A 411 -2.63 -10.27 -21.30
C MET A 411 -1.32 -10.28 -22.09
N ILE A 412 -0.82 -11.45 -22.50
CA ILE A 412 0.40 -11.56 -23.35
C ILE A 412 0.21 -10.80 -24.65
N LEU A 413 -0.91 -11.05 -25.34
CA LEU A 413 -1.25 -10.35 -26.59
C LEU A 413 -1.33 -8.84 -26.37
N ASP A 414 -1.93 -8.38 -25.28
CA ASP A 414 -2.05 -6.94 -25.00
C ASP A 414 -0.69 -6.30 -24.68
N LEU A 415 0.11 -6.93 -23.82
CA LEU A 415 1.45 -6.47 -23.43
C LEU A 415 2.37 -6.36 -24.64
N LEU A 416 2.35 -7.37 -25.52
CA LEU A 416 3.25 -7.46 -26.67
C LEU A 416 2.69 -6.80 -27.94
N THR A 417 1.52 -6.17 -27.87
CA THR A 417 1.05 -5.33 -28.97
C THR A 417 1.76 -3.98 -28.95
N ILE A 418 2.53 -3.70 -30.00
CA ILE A 418 3.14 -2.38 -30.22
C ILE A 418 2.04 -1.37 -30.55
N ARG A 419 1.95 -0.31 -29.75
CA ARG A 419 1.05 0.82 -29.96
C ARG A 419 1.88 2.10 -30.07
N ALA A 420 1.34 3.12 -30.71
CA ALA A 420 1.97 4.42 -30.80
C ALA A 420 0.91 5.50 -30.64
N ASP A 421 1.30 6.63 -30.04
CA ASP A 421 0.59 7.89 -30.19
C ASP A 421 1.52 8.95 -30.80
N ARG A 422 1.17 10.23 -30.68
CA ARG A 422 1.96 11.32 -31.27
C ARG A 422 3.34 11.45 -30.63
N ASP A 423 3.46 11.06 -29.36
CA ASP A 423 4.60 11.39 -28.53
C ASP A 423 5.42 10.14 -28.18
N ASN A 424 4.80 8.94 -28.14
CA ASN A 424 5.45 7.73 -27.63
C ASN A 424 5.03 6.44 -28.35
N TYR A 425 5.92 5.44 -28.29
CA TYR A 425 5.62 4.04 -28.59
C TYR A 425 5.45 3.25 -27.28
N TYR A 426 4.46 2.37 -27.24
CA TYR A 426 4.16 1.51 -26.10
C TYR A 426 4.30 0.05 -26.52
N TYR A 427 5.23 -0.64 -25.86
CA TYR A 427 5.47 -2.06 -26.03
C TYR A 427 5.88 -2.64 -24.67
N GLY A 428 5.02 -3.49 -24.10
CA GLY A 428 5.13 -3.94 -22.71
C GLY A 428 6.16 -5.06 -22.49
N SER A 429 6.97 -5.41 -23.49
CA SER A 429 7.98 -6.47 -23.37
C SER A 429 8.96 -6.20 -22.25
N ASP A 430 9.53 -4.99 -22.17
CA ASP A 430 10.51 -4.67 -21.13
C ASP A 430 9.87 -4.78 -19.74
N SER A 431 8.68 -4.20 -19.54
CA SER A 431 7.96 -4.31 -18.27
C SER A 431 7.62 -5.76 -17.88
N LEU A 432 7.30 -6.61 -18.86
CA LEU A 432 7.02 -8.03 -18.63
C LEU A 432 8.26 -8.75 -18.09
N PHE A 433 9.39 -8.64 -18.78
CA PHE A 433 10.62 -9.34 -18.41
C PHE A 433 11.33 -8.72 -17.20
N GLU A 434 11.20 -7.41 -16.98
CA GLU A 434 11.71 -6.75 -15.77
C GLU A 434 10.95 -7.24 -14.53
N ARG A 435 9.62 -7.33 -14.62
CA ARG A 435 8.82 -7.86 -13.51
C ARG A 435 8.98 -9.37 -13.34
N HIS A 436 9.15 -10.09 -14.45
CA HIS A 436 9.15 -11.55 -14.53
C HIS A 436 10.32 -12.06 -15.39
N PRO A 437 11.56 -12.03 -14.89
CA PRO A 437 12.72 -12.53 -15.63
C PRO A 437 12.64 -14.02 -15.98
N ASP A 438 11.88 -14.77 -15.17
CA ASP A 438 11.63 -16.20 -15.27
C ASP A 438 10.37 -16.56 -16.09
N VAL A 439 9.74 -15.60 -16.78
CA VAL A 439 8.46 -15.82 -17.48
C VAL A 439 8.51 -17.01 -18.45
N VAL A 440 9.62 -17.22 -19.14
CA VAL A 440 9.79 -18.34 -20.07
C VAL A 440 9.78 -19.67 -19.30
N GLN A 441 10.51 -19.77 -18.19
CA GLN A 441 10.50 -20.95 -17.31
C GLN A 441 9.09 -21.23 -16.81
N ARG A 442 8.41 -20.19 -16.33
CA ARG A 442 7.05 -20.27 -15.80
C ARG A 442 6.07 -20.80 -16.84
N LEU A 443 6.14 -20.31 -18.07
CA LEU A 443 5.28 -20.80 -19.15
C LEU A 443 5.64 -22.22 -19.55
N CYS A 444 6.92 -22.61 -19.59
CA CYS A 444 7.31 -24.01 -19.85
C CYS A 444 6.70 -24.97 -18.82
N ALA A 445 6.71 -24.60 -17.53
CA ALA A 445 6.23 -25.46 -16.45
C ALA A 445 4.69 -25.51 -16.36
N ASP A 446 4.03 -24.35 -16.40
CA ASP A 446 2.62 -24.25 -15.98
C ASP A 446 1.64 -23.91 -17.11
N ALA A 447 2.14 -23.38 -18.24
CA ALA A 447 1.29 -22.85 -19.31
C ALA A 447 1.94 -22.95 -20.69
N GLN A 448 2.42 -24.14 -21.06
CA GLN A 448 3.20 -24.36 -22.29
C GLN A 448 2.47 -23.89 -23.56
N ALA A 449 1.13 -23.98 -23.57
CA ALA A 449 0.27 -23.51 -24.66
C ALA A 449 0.36 -21.98 -24.92
N LEU A 450 0.85 -21.19 -23.97
CA LEU A 450 1.04 -19.75 -24.11
C LEU A 450 2.42 -19.37 -24.68
N LEU A 451 3.39 -20.29 -24.72
CA LEU A 451 4.72 -20.02 -25.27
C LEU A 451 4.69 -19.53 -26.72
N PRO A 452 3.94 -20.15 -27.65
CA PRO A 452 3.84 -19.62 -29.01
C PRO A 452 3.33 -18.18 -29.05
N ILE A 453 2.40 -17.85 -28.17
CA ILE A 453 1.77 -16.51 -28.09
C ILE A 453 2.78 -15.48 -27.58
N LEU A 454 3.58 -15.85 -26.58
CA LEU A 454 4.68 -15.02 -26.09
C LEU A 454 5.69 -14.78 -27.22
N LEU A 455 6.19 -15.85 -27.84
CA LEU A 455 7.23 -15.78 -28.87
C LEU A 455 6.78 -15.04 -30.12
N ASP A 456 5.55 -15.25 -30.59
CA ASP A 456 4.97 -14.50 -31.70
C ASP A 456 4.85 -13.01 -31.38
N GLY A 457 4.52 -12.66 -30.14
CA GLY A 457 4.48 -11.27 -29.67
C GLY A 457 5.84 -10.57 -29.67
N LEU A 458 6.94 -11.33 -29.62
CA LEU A 458 8.31 -10.82 -29.73
C LEU A 458 8.76 -10.63 -31.19
N ILE A 459 7.86 -10.78 -32.16
CA ILE A 459 8.14 -10.62 -33.58
C ILE A 459 7.24 -9.52 -34.14
N TRP A 460 7.85 -8.48 -34.72
CA TRP A 460 7.13 -7.50 -35.52
C TRP A 460 7.33 -7.74 -37.01
N ARG A 461 6.25 -7.72 -37.79
CA ARG A 461 6.27 -7.91 -39.24
C ARG A 461 5.72 -6.67 -39.93
N SER A 462 6.46 -6.13 -40.89
CA SER A 462 5.99 -5.02 -41.72
C SER A 462 4.77 -5.42 -42.54
N ARG A 463 3.81 -4.51 -42.73
CA ARG A 463 2.69 -4.72 -43.65
C ARG A 463 3.10 -4.54 -45.12
N LEU A 464 4.23 -3.88 -45.37
CA LEU A 464 4.75 -3.60 -46.70
C LEU A 464 5.71 -4.71 -47.14
N THR A 465 5.61 -5.07 -48.40
CA THR A 465 6.50 -6.02 -49.07
C THR A 465 7.29 -5.27 -50.13
N GLN A 466 8.61 -5.42 -50.14
CA GLN A 466 9.51 -4.77 -51.09
C GLN A 466 10.38 -5.85 -51.73
N GLY A 467 10.37 -5.94 -53.07
CA GLY A 467 11.13 -6.98 -53.79
C GLY A 467 10.70 -8.42 -53.45
N GLY A 468 9.42 -8.65 -53.12
CA GLY A 468 8.93 -9.96 -52.68
C GLY A 468 9.32 -10.33 -51.24
N GLN A 469 10.05 -9.47 -50.53
CA GLN A 469 10.48 -9.69 -49.15
C GLN A 469 9.75 -8.75 -48.18
N ARG A 470 9.62 -9.18 -46.92
CA ARG A 470 8.97 -8.43 -45.84
C ARG A 470 9.97 -8.21 -44.71
N ARG A 471 10.05 -6.98 -44.19
CA ARG A 471 10.87 -6.69 -43.00
C ARG A 471 10.26 -7.36 -41.77
N VAL A 472 11.10 -8.04 -41.01
CA VAL A 472 10.75 -8.66 -39.72
C VAL A 472 11.78 -8.20 -38.69
N ASN A 473 11.31 -7.74 -37.53
CA ASN A 473 12.16 -7.40 -36.38
C ASN A 473 11.89 -8.41 -35.26
N PHE A 474 12.94 -8.93 -34.65
CA PHE A 474 12.88 -9.85 -33.52
C PHE A 474 13.32 -9.14 -32.24
N TYR A 475 12.50 -9.18 -31.20
CA TYR A 475 12.76 -8.58 -29.89
C TYR A 475 13.28 -9.64 -28.91
N ILE A 476 14.52 -10.09 -29.14
CA ILE A 476 15.12 -11.21 -28.41
C ILE A 476 16.01 -10.79 -27.23
N LYS A 477 16.10 -9.49 -26.91
CA LYS A 477 16.99 -8.97 -25.85
C LYS A 477 16.88 -9.81 -24.58
N HIS A 478 15.67 -9.95 -24.04
CA HIS A 478 15.41 -10.67 -22.79
C HIS A 478 15.44 -12.20 -22.92
N LEU A 479 15.51 -12.75 -24.14
CA LEU A 479 15.73 -14.17 -24.36
C LEU A 479 17.22 -14.53 -24.38
N VAL A 480 18.07 -13.55 -24.70
CA VAL A 480 19.52 -13.75 -24.84
C VAL A 480 20.28 -13.16 -23.66
N GLN A 481 19.79 -12.06 -23.09
CA GLN A 481 20.45 -11.31 -22.04
C GLN A 481 19.57 -11.20 -20.78
N ASP A 482 20.15 -11.38 -19.61
CA ASP A 482 19.49 -11.16 -18.32
C ASP A 482 19.62 -9.69 -17.86
N ALA A 483 19.11 -9.39 -16.66
CA ALA A 483 19.18 -8.05 -16.08
C ALA A 483 20.61 -7.57 -15.77
N ASP A 484 21.56 -8.49 -15.53
CA ASP A 484 22.97 -8.21 -15.26
C ASP A 484 23.78 -8.03 -16.55
N GLY A 485 23.17 -8.24 -17.71
CA GLY A 485 23.85 -8.20 -18.99
C GLY A 485 24.52 -9.52 -19.40
N LYS A 486 24.34 -10.61 -18.64
CA LYS A 486 24.86 -11.96 -18.92
C LYS A 486 23.91 -12.74 -19.82
N PHE A 487 24.31 -13.95 -20.25
CA PHE A 487 23.44 -14.82 -21.02
C PHE A 487 22.23 -15.29 -20.21
N ASN A 488 21.03 -15.13 -20.77
CA ASN A 488 19.79 -15.57 -20.17
C ASN A 488 19.61 -17.10 -20.32
N GLN A 489 19.07 -17.75 -19.29
CA GLN A 489 18.75 -19.18 -19.27
C GLN A 489 17.49 -19.55 -20.07
N ALA A 490 16.75 -18.57 -20.60
CA ALA A 490 15.52 -18.80 -21.36
C ALA A 490 15.64 -19.84 -22.47
N LEU A 491 16.78 -19.85 -23.20
CA LEU A 491 17.02 -20.86 -24.24
C LEU A 491 17.22 -22.27 -23.67
N GLU A 492 17.88 -22.40 -22.51
CA GLU A 492 18.04 -23.69 -21.84
C GLU A 492 16.67 -24.23 -21.41
N TRP A 493 15.82 -23.39 -20.81
CA TRP A 493 14.46 -23.80 -20.41
C TRP A 493 13.58 -24.22 -21.59
N LEU A 494 13.74 -23.58 -22.75
CA LEU A 494 13.02 -23.97 -23.97
C LEU A 494 13.51 -25.31 -24.52
N VAL A 495 14.82 -25.58 -24.45
CA VAL A 495 15.40 -26.87 -24.84
C VAL A 495 14.93 -27.99 -23.92
N GLU A 496 14.92 -27.75 -22.60
CA GLU A 496 14.44 -28.70 -21.59
C GLU A 496 12.95 -29.04 -21.76
N ALA A 497 12.13 -28.06 -22.17
CA ALA A 497 10.71 -28.27 -22.44
C ALA A 497 10.45 -29.24 -23.62
N GLY A 498 11.45 -29.47 -24.48
CA GLY A 498 11.44 -30.57 -25.45
C GLY A 498 10.43 -30.47 -26.59
N ASP A 499 9.82 -29.30 -26.82
CA ASP A 499 8.91 -29.10 -27.96
C ASP A 499 9.64 -28.45 -29.15
N PRO A 500 9.98 -29.22 -30.19
CA PRO A 500 10.71 -28.70 -31.34
C PRO A 500 9.88 -27.68 -32.14
N LYS A 501 8.55 -27.65 -32.01
CA LYS A 501 7.70 -26.67 -32.73
C LYS A 501 7.84 -25.26 -32.17
N ILE A 502 8.19 -25.12 -30.89
CA ILE A 502 8.33 -23.83 -30.21
C ILE A 502 9.60 -23.09 -30.67
N LEU A 503 10.67 -23.83 -30.96
CA LEU A 503 11.96 -23.29 -31.40
C LEU A 503 12.05 -23.05 -32.92
N CYS A 504 11.06 -23.53 -33.69
CA CYS A 504 11.02 -23.36 -35.12
C CYS A 504 10.24 -22.10 -35.50
N HIS A 505 10.82 -21.25 -36.34
CA HIS A 505 10.12 -20.08 -36.86
C HIS A 505 8.82 -20.51 -37.58
N PRO A 506 7.64 -19.94 -37.27
CA PRO A 506 6.42 -20.23 -38.01
C PRO A 506 6.59 -19.81 -39.48
N VAL A 507 6.59 -20.79 -40.38
CA VAL A 507 6.76 -20.60 -41.83
C VAL A 507 5.60 -19.83 -42.43
#